data_AF-A0A1V9EGA4-F1
#
_entry.id   AF-A0A1V9EGA4-F1
#
_cell.length_a   1.000
_cell.length_b   1.000
_cell.length_c   1.000
_cell.angle_alpha   90.00
_cell.angle_beta   90.00
_cell.angle_gamma   90.00
#
_symmetry.space_group_name_H-M   'P 1'
#
loop_
_entity.id
_entity.type
_entity.pdbx_description
1 polymer ?
#
loop_
_entity_poly.entity_id
_entity_poly.type
_entity_poly.pdbx_seq_one_letter_code
_entity_poly.pdbx_strand_id
1 'polypeptide(L)'
;MKKSGFKRDNLFRSNKRVLSVTLMLTTLAACQKNLTDPIEPLIDDGSASTEMVSTKSILGLGSLIWQETSDGSSFLNTLCSKQTATSYGMAASTNQAFNGTRSARFELRATDPETKGGTRTEISFPTPLTNNFWYSYALYMPSAQYKDEKYDEVISQWHGGGGITPAIALRVQLGHIYMRTLDGAKTDLGVVEKDKWHTYVYHIIHSSGSDGLIEVWKDGQKIVTRRGANMYALTGDFHLPNWKMGIYKSDWNGTKTTTTTLRVLYFDDIKYGSALASLTDMLPVGGSGSSSSNEQPPAPISVTSLVLVNADTEKDVLTISSGSTISLSALKLAKANIRAVTSGTITNVKFELSGTQSKTYTDVATPYTLHGDDRNGNYWYGNWNPPAPGTYTLKATPYDSKGIAGTSKTISFTFSK
;
A
#
# COMPACT_ATOMS: atom_id res chain seq x y z
N MET A 1 46.04 -28.42 68.71
CA MET A 1 47.32 -28.34 67.98
C MET A 1 47.08 -27.74 66.60
N LYS A 2 47.81 -26.66 66.25
CA LYS A 2 48.17 -26.10 64.92
C LYS A 2 47.05 -25.98 63.85
N LYS A 3 46.69 -24.75 63.43
CA LYS A 3 47.23 -23.99 62.25
C LYS A 3 47.12 -24.80 60.95
N SER A 4 46.65 -24.33 59.80
CA SER A 4 46.53 -22.99 59.22
C SER A 4 45.86 -23.13 57.84
N GLY A 5 45.10 -22.12 57.39
CA GLY A 5 44.82 -21.95 55.96
C GLY A 5 46.04 -21.44 55.19
N PHE A 6 46.07 -21.65 53.88
CA PHE A 6 46.95 -20.92 52.96
C PHE A 6 46.26 -20.70 51.60
N LYS A 7 46.15 -19.43 51.23
CA LYS A 7 45.96 -18.92 49.85
C LYS A 7 47.26 -19.13 49.06
N ARG A 8 47.18 -19.24 47.73
CA ARG A 8 47.71 -18.22 46.78
C ARG A 8 47.69 -18.68 45.33
N ASP A 9 47.37 -17.70 44.49
CA ASP A 9 47.55 -17.60 43.05
C ASP A 9 48.99 -17.90 42.61
N ASN A 10 49.19 -18.39 41.37
CA ASN A 10 49.73 -17.56 40.27
C ASN A 10 50.25 -18.35 39.04
N LEU A 11 50.22 -17.64 37.90
CA LEU A 11 51.17 -17.64 36.77
C LEU A 11 51.04 -18.67 35.62
N PHE A 12 50.52 -18.14 34.50
CA PHE A 12 51.17 -18.02 33.18
C PHE A 12 52.09 -19.15 32.69
N ARG A 13 51.77 -19.70 31.52
CA ARG A 13 52.78 -20.05 30.50
C ARG A 13 52.28 -19.76 29.08
N SER A 14 53.12 -19.02 28.37
CA SER A 14 53.05 -18.66 26.96
C SER A 14 53.41 -19.82 26.03
N ASN A 15 53.04 -19.71 24.75
CA ASN A 15 53.98 -19.94 23.64
C ASN A 15 53.55 -19.22 22.34
N LYS A 16 54.42 -18.29 21.89
CA LYS A 16 54.56 -17.78 20.50
C LYS A 16 55.36 -18.83 19.69
N ARG A 17 55.43 -18.94 18.36
CA ARG A 17 55.72 -18.02 17.22
C ARG A 17 55.34 -18.82 15.92
N VAL A 18 55.20 -18.31 14.69
CA VAL A 18 56.16 -17.59 13.82
C VAL A 18 55.41 -17.00 12.60
N LEU A 19 55.89 -15.84 12.16
CA LEU A 19 55.47 -15.00 11.03
C LEU A 19 56.08 -15.48 9.70
N SER A 20 55.43 -15.22 8.55
CA SER A 20 56.13 -15.03 7.27
C SER A 20 55.35 -14.07 6.37
N VAL A 21 56.06 -13.02 5.96
CA VAL A 21 55.65 -11.93 5.07
C VAL A 21 56.45 -12.11 3.78
N THR A 22 55.81 -11.95 2.63
CA THR A 22 56.54 -11.72 1.37
C THR A 22 55.83 -10.64 0.55
N LEU A 23 56.59 -9.59 0.25
CA LEU A 23 56.24 -8.46 -0.62
C LEU A 23 57.20 -8.50 -1.81
N MET A 24 56.70 -8.37 -3.03
CA MET A 24 57.50 -7.97 -4.20
C MET A 24 56.69 -7.05 -5.10
N LEU A 25 57.24 -5.85 -5.32
CA LEU A 25 56.85 -4.85 -6.30
C LEU A 25 57.65 -5.10 -7.59
N THR A 26 57.01 -4.98 -8.76
CA THR A 26 57.67 -4.57 -10.00
C THR A 26 56.75 -3.67 -10.82
N THR A 27 57.27 -2.51 -11.18
CA THR A 27 56.69 -1.49 -12.08
C THR A 27 57.20 -1.68 -13.50
N LEU A 28 56.35 -1.53 -14.51
CA LEU A 28 56.75 -1.14 -15.87
C LEU A 28 55.69 -0.18 -16.46
N ALA A 29 56.20 0.84 -17.15
CA ALA A 29 55.51 2.01 -17.67
C ALA A 29 55.29 1.94 -19.19
N ALA A 30 54.50 2.91 -19.69
CA ALA A 30 54.41 3.39 -21.08
C ALA A 30 53.60 2.50 -22.08
N CYS A 31 52.83 3.00 -23.04
CA CYS A 31 52.88 4.27 -23.78
C CYS A 31 51.48 4.69 -24.29
N GLN A 32 51.24 6.00 -24.32
CA GLN A 32 50.23 6.67 -25.15
C GLN A 32 50.54 6.48 -26.65
N LYS A 33 49.50 6.52 -27.49
CA LYS A 33 49.65 6.84 -28.92
C LYS A 33 48.61 7.88 -29.36
N ASN A 34 49.07 9.12 -29.32
CA ASN A 34 48.92 10.28 -30.20
C ASN A 34 47.64 10.55 -31.03
N LEU A 35 47.27 11.81 -30.86
CA LEU A 35 46.51 12.76 -31.67
C LEU A 35 46.99 12.90 -33.13
N THR A 36 46.06 13.29 -34.02
CA THR A 36 46.25 14.32 -35.06
C THR A 36 44.89 14.92 -35.48
N ASP A 37 44.71 16.23 -35.23
CA ASP A 37 43.73 17.18 -35.82
C ASP A 37 44.02 17.40 -37.34
N PRO A 38 43.19 18.04 -38.22
CA PRO A 38 42.39 19.27 -37.99
C PRO A 38 41.05 19.54 -38.76
N ILE A 39 40.24 20.45 -38.20
CA ILE A 39 39.56 21.66 -38.77
C ILE A 39 39.23 21.65 -40.30
N GLU A 40 37.99 21.84 -40.82
CA GLU A 40 37.14 23.06 -40.90
C GLU A 40 35.72 22.70 -41.52
N PRO A 41 34.75 23.62 -41.79
CA PRO A 41 33.31 23.42 -41.59
C PRO A 41 32.57 23.10 -42.91
N LEU A 42 31.24 22.87 -42.87
CA LEU A 42 30.26 23.36 -43.86
C LEU A 42 28.88 22.69 -43.63
N ILE A 43 27.92 23.53 -43.21
CA ILE A 43 26.53 23.69 -43.70
C ILE A 43 25.66 22.43 -43.96
N ASP A 44 24.64 22.30 -43.10
CA ASP A 44 23.21 21.99 -43.32
C ASP A 44 22.76 21.26 -44.61
N ASP A 45 22.23 20.04 -44.45
CA ASP A 45 21.00 19.57 -45.11
C ASP A 45 20.45 18.34 -44.35
N GLY A 46 19.22 18.48 -43.85
CA GLY A 46 18.15 17.48 -43.90
C GLY A 46 18.46 15.99 -43.72
N SER A 47 17.79 15.41 -42.71
CA SER A 47 17.39 14.00 -42.65
C SER A 47 18.51 12.96 -42.41
N ALA A 48 18.71 12.60 -41.14
CA ALA A 48 19.06 11.24 -40.76
C ALA A 48 18.68 10.92 -39.31
N SER A 49 18.04 9.76 -39.16
CA SER A 49 18.05 8.89 -37.99
C SER A 49 19.20 9.13 -37.01
N THR A 50 18.87 9.42 -35.76
CA THR A 50 19.80 9.27 -34.64
C THR A 50 19.26 8.20 -33.71
N GLU A 51 19.94 7.04 -33.76
CA GLU A 51 19.92 6.08 -32.68
C GLU A 51 20.18 6.81 -31.36
N MET A 52 19.20 6.78 -30.47
CA MET A 52 19.41 7.21 -29.11
C MET A 52 20.26 6.14 -28.42
N VAL A 53 21.53 6.50 -28.27
CA VAL A 53 22.47 6.08 -27.23
C VAL A 53 21.74 5.43 -26.06
N SER A 54 22.01 4.13 -25.88
CA SER A 54 21.63 3.35 -24.71
C SER A 54 22.19 3.98 -23.43
N THR A 55 21.46 4.96 -22.89
CA THR A 55 21.49 5.25 -21.47
C THR A 55 20.69 4.15 -20.81
N LYS A 56 21.43 3.30 -20.10
CA LYS A 56 20.93 2.15 -19.35
C LYS A 56 19.79 2.62 -18.45
N SER A 57 18.55 2.38 -18.90
CA SER A 57 17.31 2.56 -18.15
C SER A 57 17.49 2.06 -16.72
N ILE A 58 17.37 2.95 -15.74
CA ILE A 58 17.20 2.56 -14.34
C ILE A 58 15.90 1.75 -14.28
N LEU A 59 16.01 0.47 -13.92
CA LEU A 59 14.96 -0.55 -14.00
C LEU A 59 13.66 -0.13 -13.29
N GLY A 60 12.62 0.21 -14.06
CA GLY A 60 11.28 -0.42 -14.02
C GLY A 60 10.51 -0.63 -12.71
N LEU A 61 10.72 0.12 -11.62
CA LEU A 61 9.87 -0.01 -10.43
C LEU A 61 8.64 0.89 -10.56
N GLY A 62 7.48 0.28 -10.85
CA GLY A 62 6.18 0.94 -10.70
C GLY A 62 5.89 1.34 -9.25
N SER A 63 4.76 2.03 -9.03
CA SER A 63 4.27 2.34 -7.67
C SER A 63 4.17 1.06 -6.80
N LEU A 64 3.58 0.00 -7.36
CA LEU A 64 3.47 -1.31 -6.73
C LEU A 64 4.63 -2.22 -7.16
N ILE A 65 5.43 -2.70 -6.20
CA ILE A 65 6.54 -3.62 -6.46
C ILE A 65 6.06 -5.07 -6.44
N TRP A 66 5.13 -5.40 -5.53
CA TRP A 66 4.62 -6.76 -5.38
C TRP A 66 3.29 -6.79 -4.65
N GLN A 67 2.46 -7.78 -4.99
CA GLN A 67 1.15 -8.03 -4.39
C GLN A 67 0.91 -9.53 -4.24
N GLU A 68 0.24 -9.93 -3.16
CA GLU A 68 -0.24 -11.29 -2.94
C GLU A 68 -1.70 -11.28 -2.48
N THR A 69 -2.55 -11.94 -3.27
CA THR A 69 -3.97 -12.19 -2.98
C THR A 69 -4.24 -13.66 -2.62
N SER A 70 -3.22 -14.51 -2.61
CA SER A 70 -3.33 -15.96 -2.40
C SER A 70 -4.14 -16.73 -3.44
N ASP A 71 -4.69 -16.06 -4.47
CA ASP A 71 -5.42 -16.69 -5.57
C ASP A 71 -4.54 -17.14 -6.73
N GLY A 72 -3.29 -16.69 -6.78
CA GLY A 72 -2.31 -17.12 -7.79
C GLY A 72 -1.92 -18.60 -7.68
N SER A 73 -1.33 -19.13 -8.75
CA SER A 73 -0.75 -20.48 -8.76
C SER A 73 0.51 -20.60 -7.89
N SER A 74 1.15 -19.48 -7.56
CA SER A 74 2.26 -19.40 -6.61
C SER A 74 1.84 -18.67 -5.34
N PHE A 75 2.14 -19.24 -4.16
CA PHE A 75 1.78 -18.67 -2.86
C PHE A 75 3.03 -18.29 -2.05
N LEU A 76 3.23 -17.00 -1.80
CA LEU A 76 4.31 -16.44 -0.96
C LEU A 76 5.72 -16.93 -1.36
N ASN A 77 5.97 -17.13 -2.66
CA ASN A 77 7.19 -17.78 -3.16
C ASN A 77 8.05 -16.89 -4.08
N THR A 78 7.64 -15.65 -4.37
CA THR A 78 8.29 -14.80 -5.39
C THR A 78 9.18 -13.70 -4.82
N LEU A 79 8.73 -12.95 -3.81
CA LEU A 79 9.50 -11.84 -3.24
C LEU A 79 9.94 -12.06 -1.79
N CYS A 80 9.10 -12.72 -0.98
CA CYS A 80 9.34 -12.88 0.45
C CYS A 80 9.93 -14.25 0.79
N SER A 81 10.65 -14.31 1.90
CA SER A 81 11.10 -15.56 2.52
C SER A 81 10.15 -15.98 3.63
N LYS A 82 9.93 -17.29 3.79
CA LYS A 82 9.09 -17.85 4.85
C LYS A 82 9.91 -18.20 6.09
N GLN A 83 9.41 -17.82 7.26
CA GLN A 83 9.96 -18.15 8.57
C GLN A 83 8.87 -18.91 9.35
N THR A 84 8.74 -20.19 9.05
CA THR A 84 7.85 -21.14 9.75
C THR A 84 8.61 -22.45 9.98
N ALA A 85 8.32 -23.12 11.09
CA ALA A 85 8.85 -24.45 11.39
C ALA A 85 7.93 -25.59 10.94
N THR A 86 6.68 -25.26 10.55
CA THR A 86 5.61 -26.24 10.32
C THR A 86 4.99 -26.06 8.94
N SER A 87 4.47 -27.16 8.38
CA SER A 87 3.80 -27.18 7.08
C SER A 87 2.43 -26.49 7.09
N TYR A 88 1.76 -26.45 8.24
CA TYR A 88 0.47 -25.76 8.41
C TYR A 88 0.62 -24.28 8.76
N GLY A 89 1.82 -23.83 9.13
CA GLY A 89 2.01 -22.49 9.67
C GLY A 89 1.64 -21.37 8.70
N MET A 90 1.69 -21.64 7.38
CA MET A 90 1.20 -20.76 6.33
C MET A 90 0.48 -21.57 5.25
N ALA A 91 -0.72 -21.14 4.87
CA ALA A 91 -1.47 -21.76 3.77
C ALA A 91 -2.33 -20.74 3.02
N ALA A 92 -2.49 -20.90 1.71
CA ALA A 92 -3.59 -20.25 1.00
C ALA A 92 -4.90 -20.94 1.40
N SER A 93 -5.86 -20.20 1.93
CA SER A 93 -7.07 -20.73 2.54
C SER A 93 -8.32 -20.14 1.91
N THR A 94 -9.33 -20.98 1.67
CA THR A 94 -10.67 -20.59 1.19
C THR A 94 -11.65 -20.27 2.32
N ASN A 95 -11.29 -20.51 3.59
CA ASN A 95 -12.20 -20.28 4.73
C ASN A 95 -12.58 -18.82 4.94
N GLN A 96 -11.69 -17.90 4.55
CA GLN A 96 -11.85 -16.46 4.61
C GLN A 96 -11.13 -15.87 3.40
N ALA A 97 -11.72 -14.89 2.76
CA ALA A 97 -11.11 -14.14 1.67
C ALA A 97 -11.59 -12.69 1.75
N PHE A 98 -10.69 -11.75 1.52
CA PHE A 98 -11.00 -10.34 1.36
C PHE A 98 -11.06 -10.00 -0.12
N ASN A 99 -9.95 -10.25 -0.83
CA ASN A 99 -9.85 -10.21 -2.27
C ASN A 99 -9.94 -11.65 -2.78
N GLY A 100 -10.66 -11.88 -3.86
CA GLY A 100 -10.57 -13.18 -4.49
C GLY A 100 -11.33 -14.31 -3.78
N THR A 101 -10.79 -15.52 -3.88
CA THR A 101 -11.39 -16.74 -3.29
C THR A 101 -10.53 -17.33 -2.18
N ARG A 102 -9.32 -16.79 -1.99
CA ARG A 102 -8.36 -17.28 -0.99
C ARG A 102 -7.74 -16.12 -0.23
N SER A 103 -7.19 -16.41 0.94
CA SER A 103 -6.31 -15.49 1.66
C SER A 103 -5.15 -16.26 2.29
N ALA A 104 -4.11 -15.53 2.72
CA ALA A 104 -2.94 -16.09 3.37
C ALA A 104 -3.27 -16.34 4.85
N ARG A 105 -3.52 -17.60 5.21
CA ARG A 105 -3.74 -18.03 6.58
C ARG A 105 -2.40 -18.27 7.27
N PHE A 106 -2.22 -17.68 8.44
CA PHE A 106 -1.09 -17.92 9.33
C PHE A 106 -1.59 -18.60 10.59
N GLU A 107 -0.95 -19.71 10.97
CA GLU A 107 -1.25 -20.45 12.19
C GLU A 107 0.02 -20.68 13.00
N LEU A 108 -0.05 -20.40 14.30
CA LEU A 108 1.01 -20.68 15.24
C LEU A 108 0.43 -21.39 16.46
N ARG A 109 1.08 -22.46 16.89
CA ARG A 109 0.76 -23.16 18.14
C ARG A 109 1.88 -22.97 19.15
N ALA A 110 1.53 -22.98 20.43
CA ALA A 110 2.52 -22.84 21.52
C ALA A 110 3.57 -23.96 21.55
N THR A 111 3.27 -25.10 20.93
CA THR A 111 4.17 -26.26 20.83
C THR A 111 5.03 -26.25 19.57
N ASP A 112 4.86 -25.27 18.68
CA ASP A 112 5.62 -25.22 17.44
C ASP A 112 7.11 -24.97 17.73
N PRO A 113 8.05 -25.67 17.07
CA PRO A 113 9.47 -25.41 17.25
C PRO A 113 9.83 -23.97 16.89
N GLU A 114 10.80 -23.41 17.60
CA GLU A 114 11.36 -22.12 17.23
C GLU A 114 12.05 -22.18 15.86
N THR A 115 11.93 -21.09 15.09
CA THR A 115 12.68 -20.88 13.86
C THR A 115 13.16 -19.44 13.79
N LYS A 116 14.35 -19.22 13.21
CA LYS A 116 14.97 -17.89 13.12
C LYS A 116 15.01 -17.15 14.49
N GLY A 117 15.27 -17.89 15.56
CA GLY A 117 15.42 -17.34 16.92
C GLY A 117 14.10 -17.01 17.64
N GLY A 118 13.00 -17.70 17.33
CA GLY A 118 11.79 -17.65 18.16
C GLY A 118 10.59 -18.40 17.57
N THR A 119 9.52 -18.52 18.35
CA THR A 119 8.26 -19.19 17.98
C THR A 119 7.46 -18.29 17.06
N ARG A 120 7.49 -18.59 15.76
CA ARG A 120 6.93 -17.71 14.72
C ARG A 120 6.41 -18.46 13.49
N THR A 121 5.48 -17.79 12.81
CA THR A 121 5.14 -18.00 11.41
C THR A 121 5.09 -16.62 10.75
N GLU A 122 6.18 -16.21 10.11
CA GLU A 122 6.29 -14.88 9.50
C GLU A 122 6.85 -14.95 8.09
N ILE A 123 6.38 -14.10 7.19
CA ILE A 123 7.11 -13.77 5.97
C ILE A 123 8.03 -12.58 6.20
N SER A 124 9.17 -12.57 5.51
CA SER A 124 10.14 -11.46 5.54
C SER A 124 10.42 -11.00 4.11
N PHE A 125 10.20 -9.72 3.86
CA PHE A 125 10.51 -9.05 2.61
C PHE A 125 12.00 -8.68 2.55
N PRO A 126 12.55 -8.45 1.34
CA PRO A 126 13.91 -7.93 1.18
C PRO A 126 14.03 -6.53 1.76
N THR A 127 15.27 -6.07 1.94
CA THR A 127 15.56 -4.69 2.31
C THR A 127 15.05 -3.73 1.24
N PRO A 128 14.29 -2.68 1.60
CA PRO A 128 13.84 -1.69 0.63
C PRO A 128 15.05 -0.93 0.05
N LEU A 129 14.95 -0.53 -1.21
CA LEU A 129 16.03 0.20 -1.91
C LEU A 129 16.11 1.67 -1.49
N THR A 130 15.01 2.21 -0.97
CA THR A 130 14.88 3.59 -0.50
C THR A 130 14.33 3.60 0.92
N ASN A 131 14.58 4.68 1.64
CA ASN A 131 14.04 4.86 2.98
C ASN A 131 12.56 5.29 2.97
N ASN A 132 12.07 5.88 1.88
CA ASN A 132 10.64 6.10 1.65
C ASN A 132 10.01 4.85 1.04
N PHE A 133 9.00 4.30 1.70
CA PHE A 133 8.36 3.05 1.27
C PHE A 133 6.91 2.91 1.74
N TRP A 134 6.15 2.09 1.02
CA TRP A 134 4.76 1.81 1.33
C TRP A 134 4.50 0.31 1.57
N TYR A 135 3.60 0.02 2.50
CA TYR A 135 3.21 -1.35 2.88
C TYR A 135 1.70 -1.39 3.10
N SER A 136 1.04 -2.47 2.70
CA SER A 136 -0.37 -2.65 3.06
C SER A 136 -0.78 -4.11 3.13
N TYR A 137 -1.91 -4.34 3.79
CA TYR A 137 -2.61 -5.61 3.83
C TYR A 137 -4.03 -5.44 4.35
N ALA A 138 -4.91 -6.37 3.99
CA ALA A 138 -6.13 -6.66 4.73
C ALA A 138 -5.83 -7.69 5.83
N LEU A 139 -6.47 -7.53 7.00
CA LEU A 139 -6.28 -8.37 8.17
C LEU A 139 -7.63 -8.85 8.70
N TYR A 140 -7.72 -10.15 8.99
CA TYR A 140 -8.87 -10.77 9.66
C TYR A 140 -8.39 -11.66 10.80
N MET A 141 -9.01 -11.49 11.96
CA MET A 141 -8.74 -12.29 13.16
C MET A 141 -10.00 -13.03 13.61
N PRO A 142 -10.11 -14.36 13.41
CA PRO A 142 -11.28 -15.13 13.83
C PRO A 142 -11.40 -15.17 15.36
N SER A 143 -12.55 -14.81 15.91
CA SER A 143 -12.78 -14.83 17.36
C SER A 143 -12.64 -16.23 17.97
N ALA A 144 -12.92 -17.27 17.19
CA ALA A 144 -12.80 -18.66 17.60
C ALA A 144 -11.34 -19.07 17.88
N GLN A 145 -10.37 -18.55 17.12
CA GLN A 145 -8.97 -19.01 17.13
C GLN A 145 -7.97 -17.92 17.55
N TYR A 146 -8.42 -16.67 17.71
CA TYR A 146 -7.59 -15.55 18.16
C TYR A 146 -8.19 -14.88 19.40
N LYS A 147 -8.01 -15.53 20.56
CA LYS A 147 -8.48 -15.06 21.86
C LYS A 147 -7.62 -13.92 22.39
N ASP A 148 -8.24 -12.92 22.99
CA ASP A 148 -7.51 -11.84 23.64
C ASP A 148 -6.74 -12.35 24.86
N GLU A 149 -5.56 -11.81 25.09
CA GLU A 149 -4.72 -12.19 26.23
C GLU A 149 -3.80 -11.05 26.68
N LYS A 150 -3.22 -11.19 27.87
CA LYS A 150 -2.33 -10.18 28.47
C LYS A 150 -0.91 -10.14 27.87
N TYR A 151 -0.45 -11.26 27.32
CA TYR A 151 0.86 -11.38 26.68
C TYR A 151 0.74 -10.92 25.23
N ASP A 152 1.75 -10.21 24.73
CA ASP A 152 1.65 -9.67 23.38
C ASP A 152 2.22 -10.63 22.33
N GLU A 153 1.89 -10.34 21.08
CA GLU A 153 2.51 -10.93 19.90
C GLU A 153 2.71 -9.85 18.86
N VAL A 154 3.74 -10.03 18.02
CA VAL A 154 3.97 -9.18 16.86
C VAL A 154 3.18 -9.75 15.68
N ILE A 155 2.45 -8.89 14.97
CA ILE A 155 1.76 -9.25 13.72
C ILE A 155 2.42 -8.62 12.48
N SER A 156 3.20 -7.56 12.69
CA SER A 156 3.99 -6.91 11.65
C SER A 156 5.16 -6.13 12.28
N GLN A 157 6.33 -6.11 11.64
CA GLN A 157 7.53 -5.45 12.19
C GLN A 157 8.50 -4.99 11.11
N TRP A 158 9.27 -3.94 11.42
CA TRP A 158 10.35 -3.41 10.61
C TRP A 158 11.67 -3.58 11.35
N HIS A 159 12.51 -4.48 10.84
CA HIS A 159 13.71 -4.96 11.51
C HIS A 159 14.96 -4.49 10.78
N GLY A 160 15.75 -3.62 11.42
CA GLY A 160 16.95 -3.01 10.85
C GLY A 160 18.24 -3.84 10.93
N GLY A 161 18.19 -5.04 11.52
CA GLY A 161 19.38 -5.89 11.66
C GLY A 161 20.00 -5.79 13.06
N GLY A 162 21.30 -6.08 13.16
CA GLY A 162 22.06 -5.97 14.41
C GLY A 162 21.67 -6.92 15.56
N GLY A 163 20.78 -7.89 15.32
CA GLY A 163 20.34 -8.86 16.34
C GLY A 163 19.53 -8.25 17.49
N ILE A 164 18.97 -7.05 17.31
CA ILE A 164 18.20 -6.34 18.33
C ILE A 164 16.70 -6.26 17.97
N THR A 165 15.90 -5.73 18.89
CA THR A 165 14.46 -5.54 18.70
C THR A 165 14.14 -4.72 17.44
N PRO A 166 13.04 -4.99 16.72
CA PRO A 166 12.62 -4.17 15.58
C PRO A 166 12.34 -2.72 16.01
N ALA A 167 12.66 -1.80 15.12
CA ALA A 167 12.50 -0.36 15.36
C ALA A 167 11.03 0.07 15.33
N ILE A 168 10.18 -0.65 14.59
CA ILE A 168 8.73 -0.50 14.57
C ILE A 168 8.10 -1.89 14.65
N ALA A 169 7.08 -2.07 15.47
CA ALA A 169 6.30 -3.30 15.51
C ALA A 169 4.82 -3.03 15.80
N LEU A 170 3.93 -3.70 15.07
CA LEU A 170 2.51 -3.83 15.38
C LEU A 170 2.34 -5.04 16.28
N ARG A 171 1.76 -4.81 17.45
CA ARG A 171 1.60 -5.80 18.51
C ARG A 171 0.15 -5.90 18.92
N VAL A 172 -0.35 -7.11 19.10
CA VAL A 172 -1.68 -7.35 19.66
C VAL A 172 -1.53 -7.68 21.13
N GLN A 173 -2.29 -6.99 21.99
CA GLN A 173 -2.32 -7.23 23.42
C GLN A 173 -3.67 -6.78 23.98
N LEU A 174 -4.28 -7.58 24.85
CA LEU A 174 -5.56 -7.28 25.50
C LEU A 174 -6.66 -6.84 24.52
N GLY A 175 -6.70 -7.46 23.32
CA GLY A 175 -7.70 -7.16 22.30
C GLY A 175 -7.49 -5.87 21.52
N HIS A 176 -6.34 -5.21 21.67
CA HIS A 176 -5.97 -3.99 20.95
C HIS A 176 -4.75 -4.20 20.06
N ILE A 177 -4.67 -3.45 18.96
CA ILE A 177 -3.43 -3.34 18.17
C ILE A 177 -2.68 -2.10 18.61
N TYR A 178 -1.39 -2.27 18.91
CA TYR A 178 -0.49 -1.20 19.28
C TYR A 178 0.67 -1.09 18.30
N MET A 179 1.03 0.12 17.91
CA MET A 179 2.31 0.39 17.27
C MET A 179 3.36 0.75 18.31
N ARG A 180 4.42 -0.04 18.40
CA ARG A 180 5.62 0.26 19.20
C ARG A 180 6.73 0.82 18.32
N THR A 181 7.38 1.88 18.76
CA THR A 181 8.59 2.46 18.13
C THR A 181 9.85 2.24 18.98
N LEU A 182 11.04 2.51 18.42
CA LEU A 182 12.34 2.24 19.07
C LEU A 182 12.59 3.05 20.35
N ASP A 183 11.91 4.18 20.51
CA ASP A 183 11.90 5.02 21.71
C ASP A 183 11.05 4.42 22.84
N GLY A 184 10.42 3.26 22.62
CA GLY A 184 9.55 2.60 23.57
C GLY A 184 8.11 3.12 23.57
N ALA A 185 7.79 4.14 22.76
CA ALA A 185 6.43 4.65 22.66
C ALA A 185 5.48 3.57 22.13
N LYS A 186 4.29 3.51 22.71
CA LYS A 186 3.24 2.55 22.37
C LYS A 186 1.96 3.32 22.03
N THR A 187 1.64 3.36 20.74
CA THR A 187 0.44 4.03 20.21
C THR A 187 -0.68 3.02 20.05
N ASP A 188 -1.84 3.24 20.67
CA ASP A 188 -3.04 2.42 20.48
C ASP A 188 -3.68 2.72 19.13
N LEU A 189 -3.88 1.70 18.30
CA LEU A 189 -4.52 1.81 16.99
C LEU A 189 -6.00 1.36 17.03
N GLY A 190 -6.49 1.00 18.22
CA GLY A 190 -7.87 0.61 18.47
C GLY A 190 -8.04 -0.89 18.73
N VAL A 191 -9.29 -1.23 19.04
CA VAL A 191 -9.75 -2.59 19.30
C VAL A 191 -9.62 -3.45 18.04
N VAL A 192 -9.25 -4.71 18.23
CA VAL A 192 -9.36 -5.75 17.21
C VAL A 192 -10.82 -6.18 17.10
N GLU A 193 -11.54 -5.66 16.09
CA GLU A 193 -12.85 -6.19 15.72
C GLU A 193 -12.67 -7.57 15.10
N LYS A 194 -12.92 -8.62 15.89
CA LYS A 194 -12.82 -10.01 15.43
C LYS A 194 -13.90 -10.31 14.39
N ASP A 195 -13.65 -11.36 13.61
CA ASP A 195 -14.57 -11.85 12.58
C ASP A 195 -14.93 -10.81 11.50
N LYS A 196 -14.03 -9.84 11.31
CA LYS A 196 -14.19 -8.75 10.34
C LYS A 196 -12.84 -8.43 9.69
N TRP A 197 -12.89 -8.12 8.40
CA TRP A 197 -11.74 -7.63 7.66
C TRP A 197 -11.53 -6.14 7.93
N HIS A 198 -10.29 -5.77 8.19
CA HIS A 198 -9.84 -4.38 8.21
C HIS A 198 -8.62 -4.20 7.32
N THR A 199 -8.54 -3.07 6.64
CA THR A 199 -7.39 -2.75 5.80
C THR A 199 -6.43 -1.83 6.52
N TYR A 200 -5.13 -2.07 6.35
CA TYR A 200 -4.07 -1.25 6.90
C TYR A 200 -3.12 -0.82 5.80
N VAL A 201 -2.84 0.48 5.74
CA VAL A 201 -1.81 1.06 4.86
C VAL A 201 -0.80 1.79 5.72
N TYR A 202 0.48 1.65 5.36
CA TYR A 202 1.62 2.28 6.01
C TYR A 202 2.43 3.01 4.97
N HIS A 203 2.72 4.29 5.22
CA HIS A 203 3.74 5.06 4.51
C HIS A 203 4.80 5.42 5.52
N ILE A 204 6.04 4.99 5.26
CA ILE A 204 7.14 5.16 6.19
C ILE A 204 8.32 5.78 5.45
N ILE A 205 8.81 6.89 5.98
CA ILE A 205 10.13 7.43 5.63
C ILE A 205 11.05 7.05 6.78
N HIS A 206 11.89 6.05 6.54
CA HIS A 206 12.82 5.53 7.53
C HIS A 206 13.94 6.54 7.81
N SER A 207 14.11 6.91 9.08
CA SER A 207 15.21 7.74 9.55
C SER A 207 15.58 7.43 11.00
N SER A 208 16.87 7.54 11.32
CA SER A 208 17.37 7.58 12.70
C SER A 208 17.30 8.99 13.31
N GLY A 209 16.93 10.00 12.53
CA GLY A 209 16.82 11.41 12.90
C GLY A 209 15.38 11.94 12.98
N SER A 210 15.24 13.26 13.08
CA SER A 210 13.96 13.95 13.25
C SER A 210 13.08 13.98 11.99
N ASP A 211 13.67 13.68 10.83
CA ASP A 211 13.06 13.66 9.50
C ASP A 211 12.29 12.36 9.18
N GLY A 212 12.30 11.38 10.10
CA GLY A 212 11.50 10.17 9.96
C GLY A 212 10.00 10.46 9.96
N LEU A 213 9.23 9.65 9.24
CA LEU A 213 7.77 9.72 9.15
C LEU A 213 7.16 8.32 9.25
N ILE A 214 6.08 8.20 10.01
CA ILE A 214 5.17 7.05 9.96
C ILE A 214 3.76 7.60 9.80
N GLU A 215 3.07 7.17 8.75
CA GLU A 215 1.64 7.37 8.57
C GLU A 215 0.95 6.02 8.51
N VAL A 216 -0.21 5.91 9.17
CA VAL A 216 -1.01 4.69 9.18
C VAL A 216 -2.45 5.05 8.84
N TRP A 217 -3.04 4.27 7.95
CA TRP A 217 -4.46 4.31 7.65
C TRP A 217 -5.10 2.98 8.03
N LYS A 218 -6.30 3.03 8.60
CA LYS A 218 -7.18 1.89 8.83
C LYS A 218 -8.48 2.12 8.07
N ASP A 219 -8.89 1.16 7.25
CA ASP A 219 -10.11 1.25 6.45
C ASP A 219 -10.18 2.54 5.59
N GLY A 220 -9.03 2.93 5.04
CA GLY A 220 -8.86 4.16 4.25
C GLY A 220 -8.79 5.46 5.05
N GLN A 221 -9.04 5.44 6.36
CA GLN A 221 -8.95 6.62 7.23
C GLN A 221 -7.58 6.73 7.89
N LYS A 222 -6.96 7.91 7.82
CA LYS A 222 -5.67 8.14 8.49
C LYS A 222 -5.87 8.14 10.00
N ILE A 223 -5.17 7.25 10.71
CA ILE A 223 -5.25 7.11 12.18
C ILE A 223 -3.96 7.51 12.88
N VAL A 224 -2.83 7.57 12.16
CA VAL A 224 -1.53 7.99 12.72
C VAL A 224 -0.81 8.92 11.76
N THR A 225 -0.18 9.94 12.33
CA THR A 225 0.95 10.66 11.73
C THR A 225 1.97 10.91 12.84
N ARG A 226 3.14 10.28 12.73
CA ARG A 226 4.24 10.42 13.68
C ARG A 226 5.50 10.85 12.94
N ARG A 227 6.17 11.88 13.44
CA ARG A 227 7.49 12.31 12.97
C ARG A 227 8.58 11.90 13.94
N GLY A 228 9.83 11.90 13.47
CA GLY A 228 11.02 11.58 14.25
C GLY A 228 11.51 10.15 14.04
N ALA A 229 12.56 9.80 14.78
CA ALA A 229 13.30 8.57 14.57
C ALA A 229 12.38 7.34 14.60
N ASN A 230 12.57 6.46 13.62
CA ASN A 230 11.81 5.23 13.42
C ASN A 230 12.67 4.07 12.87
N MET A 231 13.99 4.26 12.74
CA MET A 231 14.99 3.21 12.52
C MET A 231 16.26 3.47 13.34
N TYR A 232 17.09 2.45 13.47
CA TYR A 232 18.44 2.59 14.03
C TYR A 232 19.38 3.26 13.00
N ALA A 233 20.44 3.90 13.49
CA ALA A 233 21.46 4.48 12.62
C ALA A 233 22.14 3.37 11.78
N LEU A 234 22.41 3.67 10.50
CA LEU A 234 22.99 2.72 9.55
C LEU A 234 24.50 2.55 9.79
N THR A 235 24.85 1.80 10.84
CA THR A 235 26.23 1.51 11.24
C THR A 235 26.42 0.01 11.46
N GLY A 236 27.57 -0.56 11.08
CA GLY A 236 27.84 -1.98 11.28
C GLY A 236 26.81 -2.87 10.55
N ASP A 237 26.16 -3.79 11.28
CA ASP A 237 25.18 -4.73 10.74
C ASP A 237 23.76 -4.13 10.58
N PHE A 238 23.60 -2.82 10.80
CA PHE A 238 22.32 -2.15 10.60
C PHE A 238 22.11 -1.76 9.13
N HIS A 239 20.93 -2.10 8.63
CA HIS A 239 20.45 -1.80 7.28
C HIS A 239 19.06 -1.15 7.34
N LEU A 240 18.54 -0.68 6.21
CA LEU A 240 17.17 -0.20 6.15
C LEU A 240 16.20 -1.30 6.63
N PRO A 241 15.18 -0.97 7.43
CA PRO A 241 14.37 -2.00 8.05
C PRO A 241 13.62 -2.90 7.06
N ASN A 242 13.86 -4.21 7.15
CA ASN A 242 13.09 -5.19 6.39
C ASN A 242 11.71 -5.32 7.00
N TRP A 243 10.69 -5.36 6.16
CA TRP A 243 9.33 -5.63 6.62
C TRP A 243 9.11 -7.12 6.83
N LYS A 244 8.51 -7.48 7.96
CA LYS A 244 8.03 -8.82 8.27
C LYS A 244 6.58 -8.76 8.73
N MET A 245 5.82 -9.80 8.44
CA MET A 245 4.44 -9.93 8.90
C MET A 245 4.04 -11.39 9.08
N GLY A 246 3.08 -11.65 9.95
CA GLY A 246 2.72 -13.00 10.36
C GLY A 246 2.31 -13.04 11.83
N ILE A 247 2.79 -14.05 12.56
CA ILE A 247 2.66 -14.15 14.00
C ILE A 247 4.05 -14.45 14.57
N TYR A 248 4.56 -13.57 15.43
CA TYR A 248 5.70 -13.87 16.28
C TYR A 248 5.33 -13.69 17.75
N LYS A 249 5.40 -14.80 18.50
CA LYS A 249 4.95 -14.85 19.89
C LYS A 249 6.09 -15.22 20.82
N SER A 250 6.84 -14.20 21.25
CA SER A 250 8.03 -14.37 22.11
C SER A 250 7.74 -15.02 23.46
N ASP A 251 6.50 -14.90 23.96
CA ASP A 251 6.07 -15.55 25.21
C ASP A 251 5.83 -17.07 25.06
N TRP A 252 5.97 -17.63 23.85
CA TRP A 252 6.04 -19.08 23.60
C TRP A 252 7.47 -19.55 23.28
N ASN A 253 8.48 -18.70 23.41
CA ASN A 253 9.88 -19.13 23.23
C ASN A 253 10.33 -20.01 24.42
N GLY A 254 11.15 -21.01 24.12
CA GLY A 254 11.69 -21.98 25.06
C GLY A 254 10.58 -22.81 25.70
N THR A 255 10.45 -22.69 27.02
CA THR A 255 9.45 -23.43 27.82
C THR A 255 8.33 -22.53 28.35
N LYS A 256 8.26 -21.27 27.91
CA LYS A 256 7.24 -20.33 28.36
C LYS A 256 5.87 -20.70 27.79
N THR A 257 4.83 -20.41 28.56
CA THR A 257 3.44 -20.68 28.19
C THR A 257 2.57 -19.47 28.52
N THR A 258 1.47 -19.33 27.78
CA THR A 258 0.44 -18.32 28.05
C THR A 258 -0.92 -18.99 28.21
N THR A 259 -1.98 -18.19 28.43
CA THR A 259 -3.35 -18.71 28.54
C THR A 259 -3.90 -19.21 27.20
N THR A 260 -3.24 -18.88 26.10
CA THR A 260 -3.61 -19.33 24.76
C THR A 260 -2.53 -20.25 24.21
N THR A 261 -2.95 -21.18 23.37
CA THR A 261 -2.05 -22.17 22.74
C THR A 261 -2.14 -22.17 21.23
N LEU A 262 -3.02 -21.35 20.66
CA LEU A 262 -3.29 -21.23 19.24
C LEU A 262 -3.47 -19.76 18.88
N ARG A 263 -2.88 -19.38 17.76
CA ARG A 263 -3.11 -18.11 17.06
C ARG A 263 -3.36 -18.42 15.60
N VAL A 264 -4.47 -17.92 15.08
CA VAL A 264 -4.79 -17.95 13.65
C VAL A 264 -5.22 -16.58 13.21
N LEU A 265 -4.58 -16.04 12.18
CA LEU A 265 -5.03 -14.82 11.50
C LEU A 265 -4.94 -15.03 9.99
N TYR A 266 -5.60 -14.15 9.24
CA TYR A 266 -5.55 -14.13 7.80
C TYR A 266 -5.07 -12.76 7.33
N PHE A 267 -4.15 -12.78 6.38
CA PHE A 267 -3.77 -11.62 5.60
C PHE A 267 -4.22 -11.82 4.16
N ASP A 268 -4.59 -10.73 3.51
CA ASP A 268 -4.96 -10.75 2.11
C ASP A 268 -4.63 -9.41 1.46
N ASP A 269 -4.55 -9.40 0.13
CA ASP A 269 -4.14 -8.24 -0.67
C ASP A 269 -2.92 -7.51 -0.06
N ILE A 270 -1.87 -8.30 0.21
CA ILE A 270 -0.62 -7.83 0.81
C ILE A 270 0.15 -7.08 -0.27
N LYS A 271 0.50 -5.81 -0.06
CA LYS A 271 1.24 -5.00 -1.04
C LYS A 271 2.56 -4.47 -0.48
N TYR A 272 3.58 -4.50 -1.34
CA TYR A 272 4.90 -3.93 -1.13
C TYR A 272 5.12 -2.85 -2.19
N GLY A 273 5.20 -1.58 -1.78
CA GLY A 273 5.15 -0.42 -2.68
C GLY A 273 6.38 0.47 -2.59
N SER A 274 6.81 1.01 -3.72
CA SER A 274 7.98 1.90 -3.81
C SER A 274 7.67 3.32 -3.31
N ALA A 275 8.69 4.18 -3.27
CA ALA A 275 8.51 5.61 -3.01
C ALA A 275 7.61 6.34 -4.03
N LEU A 276 7.33 5.73 -5.19
CA LEU A 276 6.41 6.26 -6.20
C LEU A 276 4.94 5.93 -5.92
N ALA A 277 4.67 5.08 -4.93
CA ALA A 277 3.30 4.73 -4.56
C ALA A 277 2.57 5.89 -3.90
N SER A 278 1.25 5.89 -4.09
CA SER A 278 0.29 6.70 -3.38
C SER A 278 -0.55 5.85 -2.43
N LEU A 279 -1.32 6.51 -1.56
CA LEU A 279 -2.33 5.83 -0.75
C LEU A 279 -3.25 4.98 -1.62
N THR A 280 -3.71 5.50 -2.76
CA THR A 280 -4.63 4.81 -3.66
C THR A 280 -4.05 3.50 -4.20
N ASP A 281 -2.78 3.50 -4.61
CA ASP A 281 -2.10 2.28 -5.09
C ASP A 281 -2.07 1.19 -4.01
N MET A 282 -1.93 1.64 -2.77
CA MET A 282 -1.67 0.79 -1.62
C MET A 282 -2.93 0.39 -0.86
N LEU A 283 -4.10 0.96 -1.13
CA LEU A 283 -5.36 0.52 -0.51
C LEU A 283 -5.66 -0.94 -0.90
N PRO A 284 -5.82 -1.84 0.08
CA PRO A 284 -6.34 -3.18 -0.20
C PRO A 284 -7.79 -3.08 -0.68
N VAL A 285 -8.15 -3.84 -1.71
CA VAL A 285 -9.50 -3.86 -2.30
C VAL A 285 -10.10 -5.26 -2.21
N GLY A 286 -11.29 -5.38 -1.62
CA GLY A 286 -11.97 -6.68 -1.46
C GLY A 286 -12.94 -7.01 -2.61
N GLY A 287 -13.14 -8.30 -2.90
CA GLY A 287 -14.07 -8.82 -3.93
C GLY A 287 -13.54 -10.04 -4.69
N SER A 288 -14.39 -11.06 -4.91
CA SER A 288 -14.02 -12.35 -5.51
C SER A 288 -13.45 -12.26 -6.93
N GLY A 289 -12.44 -13.08 -7.19
CA GLY A 289 -11.53 -12.94 -8.30
C GLY A 289 -12.02 -13.63 -9.57
N SER A 290 -11.65 -13.06 -10.70
CA SER A 290 -11.24 -13.81 -11.87
C SER A 290 -10.14 -13.02 -12.57
N SER A 291 -8.95 -13.60 -12.64
CA SER A 291 -7.88 -13.16 -13.53
C SER A 291 -7.28 -14.37 -14.24
N SER A 292 -7.46 -14.44 -15.55
CA SER A 292 -6.41 -14.90 -16.47
C SER A 292 -6.60 -14.27 -17.84
N SER A 293 -5.96 -13.12 -18.06
CA SER A 293 -5.02 -12.85 -19.15
C SER A 293 -4.76 -11.35 -19.19
N ASN A 294 -3.52 -10.96 -18.88
CA ASN A 294 -2.87 -9.68 -19.11
C ASN A 294 -3.76 -8.53 -19.68
N GLU A 295 -4.59 -7.95 -18.81
CA GLU A 295 -5.10 -6.59 -18.87
C GLU A 295 -5.59 -6.32 -17.44
N GLN A 296 -4.96 -5.38 -16.74
CA GLN A 296 -5.38 -4.95 -15.41
C GLN A 296 -6.91 -4.75 -15.40
N PRO A 297 -7.69 -5.49 -14.58
CA PRO A 297 -9.12 -5.21 -14.44
C PRO A 297 -9.27 -3.73 -14.05
N PRO A 298 -10.08 -2.94 -14.79
CA PRO A 298 -10.24 -1.53 -14.49
C PRO A 298 -10.73 -1.40 -13.05
N ALA A 299 -10.17 -0.43 -12.31
CA ALA A 299 -10.66 -0.03 -10.99
C ALA A 299 -12.20 0.05 -11.04
N PRO A 300 -12.94 -0.40 -10.00
CA PRO A 300 -14.40 -0.44 -10.04
C PRO A 300 -14.93 0.95 -10.43
N ILE A 301 -15.47 1.02 -11.64
CA ILE A 301 -15.91 2.29 -12.21
C ILE A 301 -17.09 2.81 -11.42
N SER A 302 -17.09 4.10 -11.09
CA SER A 302 -18.14 4.68 -10.25
C SER A 302 -18.38 6.15 -10.59
N VAL A 303 -19.60 6.60 -10.30
CA VAL A 303 -19.91 8.03 -10.23
C VAL A 303 -19.78 8.45 -8.77
N THR A 304 -18.79 9.29 -8.47
CA THR A 304 -18.48 9.71 -7.09
C THR A 304 -19.27 10.95 -6.69
N SER A 305 -19.59 11.85 -7.63
CA SER A 305 -20.48 12.99 -7.41
C SER A 305 -21.16 13.46 -8.69
N LEU A 306 -22.21 14.26 -8.54
CA LEU A 306 -22.90 14.94 -9.64
C LEU A 306 -22.78 16.43 -9.39
N VAL A 307 -22.21 17.15 -10.36
CA VAL A 307 -21.89 18.58 -10.26
C VAL A 307 -22.82 19.35 -11.20
N LEU A 308 -23.49 20.36 -10.66
CA LEU A 308 -24.25 21.31 -11.45
C LEU A 308 -23.27 22.25 -12.16
N VAL A 309 -23.45 22.38 -13.48
CA VAL A 309 -22.61 23.22 -14.35
C VAL A 309 -23.46 24.32 -14.95
N ASN A 310 -22.90 25.53 -14.99
CA ASN A 310 -23.45 26.66 -15.72
C ASN A 310 -22.93 26.62 -17.16
N ALA A 311 -23.81 26.24 -18.09
CA ALA A 311 -23.52 26.07 -19.51
C ALA A 311 -23.48 27.41 -20.29
N ASP A 312 -23.67 28.56 -19.65
CA ASP A 312 -23.36 29.86 -20.26
C ASP A 312 -21.91 30.29 -19.98
N THR A 313 -21.38 29.85 -18.83
CA THR A 313 -20.04 30.27 -18.35
C THR A 313 -19.01 29.15 -18.36
N GLU A 314 -19.46 27.93 -18.68
CA GLU A 314 -18.69 26.69 -18.69
C GLU A 314 -18.02 26.34 -17.36
N LYS A 315 -18.66 26.76 -16.26
CA LYS A 315 -18.11 26.62 -14.90
C LYS A 315 -18.98 25.76 -14.01
N ASP A 316 -18.32 25.03 -13.13
CA ASP A 316 -18.96 24.33 -12.03
C ASP A 316 -19.64 25.35 -11.10
N VAL A 317 -20.85 25.02 -10.66
CA VAL A 317 -21.63 25.82 -9.72
C VAL A 317 -21.57 25.22 -8.33
N LEU A 318 -21.97 23.96 -8.18
CA LEU A 318 -21.95 23.23 -6.92
C LEU A 318 -22.03 21.71 -7.14
N THR A 319 -21.63 20.94 -6.13
CA THR A 319 -21.94 19.51 -6.06
C THR A 319 -23.36 19.31 -5.51
N ILE A 320 -24.20 18.56 -6.21
CA ILE A 320 -25.59 18.35 -5.82
C ILE A 320 -25.68 17.26 -4.76
N SER A 321 -26.19 17.60 -3.59
CA SER A 321 -26.55 16.64 -2.54
C SER A 321 -28.00 16.18 -2.73
N SER A 322 -28.29 14.91 -2.46
CA SER A 322 -29.66 14.39 -2.50
C SER A 322 -30.54 15.13 -1.47
N GLY A 323 -31.77 15.46 -1.85
CA GLY A 323 -32.72 16.30 -1.11
C GLY A 323 -32.50 17.80 -1.25
N SER A 324 -31.46 18.27 -1.93
CA SER A 324 -31.17 19.72 -2.02
C SER A 324 -32.21 20.48 -2.85
N THR A 325 -32.47 21.72 -2.44
CA THR A 325 -33.22 22.70 -3.23
C THR A 325 -32.24 23.73 -3.81
N ILE A 326 -32.31 23.93 -5.11
CA ILE A 326 -31.39 24.76 -5.90
C ILE A 326 -32.19 25.92 -6.48
N SER A 327 -31.96 27.14 -5.97
CA SER A 327 -32.61 28.34 -6.52
C SER A 327 -31.85 28.86 -7.73
N LEU A 328 -32.54 28.86 -8.88
CA LEU A 328 -31.98 29.28 -10.16
C LEU A 328 -31.69 30.79 -10.19
N SER A 329 -32.57 31.62 -9.61
CA SER A 329 -32.35 33.08 -9.51
C SER A 329 -31.18 33.44 -8.59
N ALA A 330 -31.03 32.77 -7.45
CA ALA A 330 -29.92 33.00 -6.52
C ALA A 330 -28.56 32.69 -7.18
N LEU A 331 -28.51 31.65 -8.01
CA LEU A 331 -27.32 31.24 -8.74
C LEU A 331 -27.14 31.96 -10.09
N LYS A 332 -28.11 32.77 -10.50
CA LYS A 332 -28.17 33.39 -11.85
C LYS A 332 -27.98 32.36 -12.96
N LEU A 333 -28.56 31.17 -12.77
CA LEU A 333 -28.33 30.00 -13.62
C LEU A 333 -29.42 29.93 -14.70
N ALA A 334 -29.14 30.52 -15.87
CA ALA A 334 -30.04 30.51 -17.01
C ALA A 334 -29.89 29.23 -17.83
N LYS A 335 -28.66 28.76 -18.10
CA LYS A 335 -28.41 27.47 -18.77
C LYS A 335 -27.67 26.50 -17.87
N ALA A 336 -28.19 25.29 -17.75
CA ALA A 336 -27.65 24.29 -16.84
C ALA A 336 -27.35 22.96 -17.53
N ASN A 337 -26.31 22.30 -17.05
CA ASN A 337 -26.02 20.89 -17.31
C ASN A 337 -25.61 20.22 -15.99
N ILE A 338 -25.54 18.89 -15.96
CA ILE A 338 -25.01 18.13 -14.82
C ILE A 338 -23.87 17.25 -15.31
N ARG A 339 -22.69 17.42 -14.73
CA ARG A 339 -21.51 16.59 -15.00
C ARG A 339 -21.39 15.49 -13.95
N ALA A 340 -21.15 14.26 -14.40
CA ALA A 340 -20.75 13.16 -13.53
C ALA A 340 -19.25 13.27 -13.23
N VAL A 341 -18.89 13.33 -11.95
CA VAL A 341 -17.51 13.12 -11.52
C VAL A 341 -17.34 11.62 -11.31
N THR A 342 -16.35 11.05 -11.97
CA THR A 342 -16.21 9.60 -12.03
C THR A 342 -14.85 9.13 -11.55
N SER A 343 -14.77 7.87 -11.13
CA SER A 343 -13.54 7.16 -10.80
C SER A 343 -13.44 5.88 -11.62
N GLY A 344 -12.23 5.53 -12.07
CA GLY A 344 -11.96 4.39 -12.94
C GLY A 344 -12.00 4.72 -14.44
N THR A 345 -11.64 3.73 -15.27
CA THR A 345 -11.62 3.84 -16.74
C THR A 345 -13.01 3.58 -17.31
N ILE A 346 -13.72 4.67 -17.62
CA ILE A 346 -15.09 4.62 -18.12
C ILE A 346 -15.10 4.86 -19.62
N THR A 347 -15.97 4.15 -20.33
CA THR A 347 -16.22 4.36 -21.75
C THR A 347 -17.46 5.23 -21.97
N ASN A 348 -18.49 5.06 -21.15
CA ASN A 348 -19.67 5.90 -21.21
C ASN A 348 -20.41 5.99 -19.87
N VAL A 349 -21.21 7.04 -19.68
CA VAL A 349 -22.11 7.19 -18.54
C VAL A 349 -23.54 7.32 -19.06
N LYS A 350 -24.41 6.41 -18.63
CA LYS A 350 -25.85 6.50 -18.85
C LYS A 350 -26.49 7.35 -17.75
N PHE A 351 -27.10 8.45 -18.16
CA PHE A 351 -27.92 9.31 -17.32
C PHE A 351 -29.40 8.96 -17.50
N GLU A 352 -30.10 8.81 -16.38
CA GLU A 352 -31.53 8.54 -16.29
C GLU A 352 -32.15 9.59 -15.36
N LEU A 353 -32.68 10.66 -15.97
CA LEU A 353 -33.41 11.74 -15.31
C LEU A 353 -34.92 11.43 -15.35
N SER A 354 -35.58 11.64 -14.22
CA SER A 354 -37.03 11.54 -14.05
C SER A 354 -37.56 12.64 -13.12
N GLY A 355 -38.88 12.79 -13.03
CA GLY A 355 -39.54 13.83 -12.24
C GLY A 355 -40.23 14.86 -13.13
N THR A 356 -40.02 16.15 -12.84
CA THR A 356 -40.65 17.27 -13.56
C THR A 356 -40.35 17.23 -15.07
N GLN A 357 -39.15 16.80 -15.45
CA GLN A 357 -38.83 16.39 -16.81
C GLN A 357 -38.07 15.07 -16.77
N SER A 358 -38.14 14.30 -17.85
CA SER A 358 -37.45 13.01 -17.99
C SER A 358 -36.50 13.03 -19.17
N LYS A 359 -35.36 12.36 -19.03
CA LYS A 359 -34.38 12.17 -20.10
C LYS A 359 -33.57 10.91 -19.84
N THR A 360 -33.32 10.13 -20.88
CA THR A 360 -32.28 9.11 -20.88
C THR A 360 -31.24 9.48 -21.92
N TYR A 361 -29.97 9.54 -21.53
CA TYR A 361 -28.88 9.91 -22.40
C TYR A 361 -27.61 9.16 -22.00
N THR A 362 -26.87 8.65 -22.97
CA THR A 362 -25.58 8.01 -22.75
C THR A 362 -24.51 8.91 -23.34
N ASP A 363 -23.64 9.44 -22.48
CA ASP A 363 -22.48 10.22 -22.91
C ASP A 363 -21.27 9.29 -23.03
N VAL A 364 -20.57 9.37 -24.15
CA VAL A 364 -19.48 8.46 -24.53
C VAL A 364 -18.11 9.15 -24.51
N ALA A 365 -18.03 10.40 -24.04
CA ALA A 365 -16.79 11.13 -23.94
C ALA A 365 -16.70 11.90 -22.62
N THR A 366 -15.49 12.00 -22.08
CA THR A 366 -15.22 12.84 -20.91
C THR A 366 -15.07 14.31 -21.35
N PRO A 367 -15.62 15.29 -20.61
CA PRO A 367 -16.40 15.14 -19.37
C PRO A 367 -17.83 14.59 -19.59
N TYR A 368 -18.22 13.54 -18.87
CA TYR A 368 -19.55 12.96 -19.03
C TYR A 368 -20.66 13.85 -18.47
N THR A 369 -21.61 14.27 -19.30
CA THR A 369 -22.69 15.17 -18.88
C THR A 369 -24.08 14.76 -19.35
N LEU A 370 -25.11 15.20 -18.62
CA LEU A 370 -26.52 14.88 -18.92
C LEU A 370 -26.98 15.42 -20.29
N HIS A 371 -26.40 16.53 -20.76
CA HIS A 371 -26.75 17.16 -22.03
C HIS A 371 -25.68 17.05 -23.11
N GLY A 372 -24.52 16.45 -22.82
CA GLY A 372 -23.36 16.40 -23.70
C GLY A 372 -22.54 17.70 -23.68
N ASP A 373 -21.39 17.66 -24.34
CA ASP A 373 -20.49 18.79 -24.56
C ASP A 373 -19.78 18.66 -25.91
N ASP A 374 -19.09 19.71 -26.35
CA ASP A 374 -18.37 19.74 -27.63
C ASP A 374 -16.93 19.22 -27.56
N ARG A 375 -16.48 18.77 -26.38
CA ARG A 375 -15.12 18.30 -26.07
C ARG A 375 -14.04 19.38 -26.15
N ASN A 376 -14.43 20.64 -26.32
CA ASN A 376 -13.55 21.79 -26.35
C ASN A 376 -13.91 22.82 -25.27
N GLY A 377 -14.68 22.39 -24.26
CA GLY A 377 -15.00 23.15 -23.07
C GLY A 377 -16.35 23.86 -23.10
N ASN A 378 -17.23 23.58 -24.09
CA ASN A 378 -18.59 24.12 -24.13
C ASN A 378 -19.62 23.03 -23.80
N TYR A 379 -20.32 23.21 -22.69
CA TYR A 379 -21.35 22.31 -22.20
C TYR A 379 -22.69 22.61 -22.86
N TRP A 380 -23.32 21.60 -23.45
CA TRP A 380 -24.68 21.75 -23.97
C TRP A 380 -25.70 21.75 -22.84
N TYR A 381 -26.87 22.31 -23.08
CA TYR A 381 -27.92 22.47 -22.05
C TYR A 381 -29.27 21.91 -22.49
N GLY A 382 -29.42 21.50 -23.76
CA GLY A 382 -30.71 21.07 -24.32
C GLY A 382 -31.85 22.04 -23.99
N ASN A 383 -32.90 21.54 -23.32
CA ASN A 383 -34.05 22.35 -22.93
C ASN A 383 -33.92 22.98 -21.52
N TRP A 384 -32.78 22.81 -20.84
CA TRP A 384 -32.50 23.42 -19.54
C TRP A 384 -31.96 24.84 -19.71
N ASN A 385 -32.80 25.70 -20.30
CA ASN A 385 -32.55 27.12 -20.53
C ASN A 385 -33.76 28.00 -20.13
N PRO A 386 -34.10 28.11 -18.83
CA PRO A 386 -33.58 27.36 -17.68
C PRO A 386 -34.31 26.03 -17.43
N PRO A 387 -33.80 25.16 -16.53
CA PRO A 387 -34.55 24.00 -16.07
C PRO A 387 -35.93 24.40 -15.53
N ALA A 388 -36.96 23.58 -15.77
CA ALA A 388 -38.28 23.82 -15.21
C ALA A 388 -38.23 23.65 -13.66
N PRO A 389 -38.81 24.58 -12.87
CA PRO A 389 -38.89 24.41 -11.43
C PRO A 389 -39.67 23.15 -11.06
N GLY A 390 -39.20 22.42 -10.05
CA GLY A 390 -39.79 21.17 -9.58
C GLY A 390 -38.74 20.15 -9.17
N THR A 391 -39.20 18.97 -8.74
CA THR A 391 -38.34 17.89 -8.24
C THR A 391 -37.92 16.96 -9.38
N TYR A 392 -36.68 16.51 -9.29
CA TYR A 392 -36.02 15.59 -10.22
C TYR A 392 -35.32 14.47 -9.45
N THR A 393 -35.24 13.30 -10.07
CA THR A 393 -34.34 12.22 -9.66
C THR A 393 -33.42 11.90 -10.83
N LEU A 394 -32.11 11.97 -10.61
CA LEU A 394 -31.09 11.65 -11.59
C LEU A 394 -30.27 10.47 -11.11
N LYS A 395 -30.24 9.41 -11.91
CA LYS A 395 -29.30 8.29 -11.78
C LYS A 395 -28.25 8.37 -12.88
N ALA A 396 -26.97 8.36 -12.52
CA ALA A 396 -25.86 8.25 -13.45
C ALA A 396 -25.14 6.91 -13.23
N THR A 397 -25.10 6.08 -14.27
CA THR A 397 -24.50 4.74 -14.24
C THR A 397 -23.31 4.71 -15.20
N PRO A 398 -22.07 4.52 -14.71
CA PRO A 398 -20.92 4.40 -15.58
C PRO A 398 -20.85 3.00 -16.18
N TYR A 399 -20.29 2.88 -17.38
CA TYR A 399 -20.04 1.60 -18.06
C TYR A 399 -18.60 1.56 -18.58
N ASP A 400 -17.98 0.40 -18.47
CA ASP A 400 -16.65 0.15 -19.00
C ASP A 400 -16.71 -0.21 -20.50
N SER A 401 -15.55 -0.49 -21.10
CA SER A 401 -15.43 -0.86 -22.51
C SER A 401 -16.11 -2.18 -22.87
N LYS A 402 -16.44 -3.01 -21.86
CA LYS A 402 -17.14 -4.30 -22.00
C LYS A 402 -18.64 -4.15 -21.79
N GLY A 403 -19.13 -2.93 -21.52
CA GLY A 403 -20.54 -2.65 -21.26
C GLY A 403 -21.02 -3.09 -19.88
N ILE A 404 -20.10 -3.33 -18.93
CA ILE A 404 -20.45 -3.68 -17.55
C ILE A 404 -20.74 -2.42 -16.76
N ALA A 405 -21.87 -2.40 -16.05
CA ALA A 405 -22.28 -1.28 -15.21
C ALA A 405 -21.44 -1.20 -13.94
N GLY A 406 -20.95 0.00 -13.63
CA GLY A 406 -20.30 0.34 -12.38
C GLY A 406 -21.26 0.85 -11.30
N THR A 407 -20.69 1.36 -10.20
CA THR A 407 -21.46 1.94 -9.10
C THR A 407 -22.12 3.24 -9.54
N SER A 408 -23.44 3.19 -9.74
CA SER A 408 -24.24 4.36 -10.10
C SER A 408 -24.43 5.31 -8.92
N LYS A 409 -24.56 6.61 -9.19
CA LYS A 409 -25.00 7.59 -8.19
C LYS A 409 -26.40 8.07 -8.53
N THR A 410 -27.30 7.99 -7.55
CA THR A 410 -28.66 8.50 -7.66
C THR A 410 -28.86 9.63 -6.67
N ILE A 411 -29.36 10.77 -7.15
CA ILE A 411 -29.74 11.92 -6.32
C ILE A 411 -31.17 12.34 -6.64
N SER A 412 -31.87 12.84 -5.63
CA SER A 412 -33.09 13.63 -5.85
C SER A 412 -32.83 15.08 -5.50
N PHE A 413 -33.32 16.04 -6.27
CA PHE A 413 -33.11 17.47 -6.02
C PHE A 413 -34.27 18.29 -6.59
N THR A 414 -34.44 19.52 -6.13
CA THR A 414 -35.52 20.40 -6.56
C THR A 414 -34.95 21.70 -7.13
N PHE A 415 -35.32 22.07 -8.35
CA PHE A 415 -35.10 23.42 -8.84
C PHE A 415 -36.22 24.33 -8.36
N SER A 416 -35.88 25.46 -7.73
CA SER A 416 -36.82 26.55 -7.46
C SER A 416 -36.49 27.74 -8.34
N LYS A 417 -37.46 28.64 -8.50
CA LYS A 417 -37.18 29.94 -9.11
C LYS A 417 -36.12 30.70 -8.33
#